data_AF-A0A5C5CL31-F1
#
_entry.id   AF-A0A5C5CL31-F1
#
_cell.length_a   1.000
_cell.length_b   1.000
_cell.length_c   1.000
_cell.angle_alpha   90.00
_cell.angle_beta   90.00
_cell.angle_gamma   90.00
#
_symmetry.space_group_name_H-M   'P 1'
#
loop_
_entity.id
_entity.type
_entity.pdbx_description
1 polymer ?
#
loop_
_entity_poly.entity_id
_entity_poly.type
_entity_poly.pdbx_seq_one_letter_code
_entity_poly.pdbx_strand_id
1 'polypeptide(L)'
;MKQALKELAWHHRLEEREPAIGFASRLANLNGRPLGRFLRDMHIVPRNLDRSDEDAIKDVSVLGNASFLALLKYSPRHVDDHFWQVGSQKLKRLTVNRTYFSVCPDCIQDDIGRFDGPKSARPWLRVSWMLSHYRMCNAHQRLLVSLQPCRKPFEPFDFSITIADNWSYIQKALPAKPLARSPFQDWFTRRLDGIVDRNNWLDDVELYAAAEFCEELGLSALYPSKVRSTDLQPEDWIVAANEGYQLASEGSVSVENLLKDLTAREKRSKGTWGARDTLGRAYGLLQKHHKNSAYAKFRDLFATFTIENIPIKPGVTVLGHKLDVRKVHTIHTSALASGTHALTMRKLFEREGFAQDQDNLVDHRTTVEAEQIQEIVEKLKTALSAPQVERITGIPKLHLRAFISLGYLSTITGSEKRSYAKHRISPDVIEPFMTKLFANAVEVDNPTPRQVPISTARLMATARLEQVLTLIMEDKLKWKGRPPGERNYNTLLLDADEITQLVRGDEERSGLTKIELLDFIPGIAREAVNPLIQAGELEVVEEFSPAARRLVPVISRKSADEFKRKYVSLGELCQETGLHHKQVRSSLRKVGVSEALDREKFRCFFYFRDAVEVEDGIQS
;
A
#
# COMPACT_ATOMS: atom_id res chain seq x y z
N MET A 1 54.77 -20.27 53.67
CA MET A 1 53.89 -21.34 53.11
C MET A 1 52.49 -21.12 53.64
N LYS A 2 51.48 -20.94 52.76
CA LYS A 2 50.08 -20.82 53.18
C LYS A 2 49.67 -22.17 53.80
N GLN A 3 49.15 -22.16 55.03
CA GLN A 3 48.62 -23.38 55.65
C GLN A 3 47.50 -23.91 54.75
N ALA A 4 47.48 -25.22 54.48
CA ALA A 4 46.44 -25.82 53.66
C ALA A 4 45.08 -25.59 54.32
N LEU A 5 44.16 -24.95 53.60
CA LEU A 5 42.79 -24.75 54.06
C LEU A 5 42.13 -26.12 54.24
N LYS A 6 41.31 -26.23 55.28
CA LYS A 6 40.52 -27.42 55.58
C LYS A 6 39.05 -27.04 55.60
N GLU A 7 38.21 -28.03 55.32
CA GLU A 7 36.76 -27.94 55.51
C GLU A 7 36.42 -27.46 56.93
N LEU A 8 35.44 -26.55 57.00
CA LEU A 8 34.89 -26.07 58.26
C LEU A 8 33.81 -27.02 58.77
N ALA A 9 33.69 -27.15 60.09
CA ALA A 9 32.69 -28.03 60.71
C ALA A 9 31.23 -27.60 60.42
N TRP A 10 30.99 -26.31 60.20
CA TRP A 10 29.66 -25.76 59.93
C TRP A 10 29.62 -25.20 58.51
N HIS A 11 28.95 -25.91 57.62
CA HIS A 11 28.71 -25.49 56.25
C HIS A 11 27.35 -26.00 55.79
N HIS A 12 26.73 -25.30 54.85
CA HIS A 12 25.57 -25.81 54.12
C HIS A 12 26.03 -26.48 52.82
N ARG A 13 25.22 -27.40 52.30
CA ARG A 13 25.45 -27.96 50.96
C ARG A 13 25.27 -26.88 49.90
N LEU A 14 26.13 -26.88 48.89
CA LEU A 14 26.00 -26.01 47.72
C LEU A 14 24.64 -26.21 47.05
N GLU A 15 23.92 -25.11 46.80
CA GLU A 15 22.61 -25.14 46.13
C GLU A 15 22.73 -24.90 44.61
N GLU A 16 21.68 -25.26 43.88
CA GLU A 16 21.65 -25.18 42.42
C GLU A 16 21.85 -23.74 41.92
N ARG A 17 22.83 -23.53 41.04
CA ARG A 17 23.18 -22.21 40.47
C ARG A 17 23.52 -21.14 41.52
N GLU A 18 24.06 -21.55 42.66
CA GLU A 18 24.57 -20.63 43.67
C GLU A 18 25.97 -20.09 43.30
N PRO A 19 26.19 -18.77 43.28
CA PRO A 19 27.49 -18.17 43.03
C PRO A 19 28.35 -18.12 44.31
N ALA A 20 29.67 -18.10 44.15
CA ALA A 20 30.64 -18.18 45.24
C ALA A 20 30.53 -17.06 46.28
N ILE A 21 30.13 -15.85 45.89
CA ILE A 21 29.91 -14.75 46.84
C ILE A 21 28.75 -15.08 47.79
N GLY A 22 27.65 -15.64 47.26
CA GLY A 22 26.50 -16.05 48.06
C GLY A 22 26.84 -17.20 48.99
N PHE A 23 27.49 -18.22 48.45
CA PHE A 23 27.93 -19.38 49.21
C PHE A 23 28.89 -18.99 50.35
N ALA A 24 29.90 -18.17 50.05
CA ALA A 24 30.84 -17.66 51.04
C ALA A 24 30.14 -16.78 52.10
N SER A 25 29.15 -15.97 51.71
CA SER A 25 28.41 -15.11 52.64
C SER A 25 27.64 -15.93 53.67
N ARG A 26 26.90 -16.96 53.24
CA ARG A 26 26.19 -17.82 54.18
C ARG A 26 27.11 -18.74 54.99
N LEU A 27 28.24 -19.18 54.40
CA LEU A 27 29.28 -19.92 55.12
C LEU A 27 29.90 -19.07 56.23
N ALA A 28 30.23 -17.81 55.94
CA ALA A 28 30.75 -16.86 56.91
C ALA A 28 29.73 -16.61 58.04
N ASN A 29 28.47 -16.36 57.67
CA ASN A 29 27.40 -16.06 58.62
C ASN A 29 27.11 -17.26 59.54
N LEU A 30 27.09 -18.48 58.99
CA LEU A 30 26.93 -19.72 59.76
C LEU A 30 28.05 -19.91 60.79
N ASN A 31 29.27 -19.45 60.47
CA ASN A 31 30.41 -19.46 61.37
C ASN A 31 30.57 -18.16 62.19
N GLY A 32 29.50 -17.34 62.30
CA GLY A 32 29.45 -16.17 63.19
C GLY A 32 30.33 -14.99 62.78
N ARG A 33 30.68 -14.88 61.49
CA ARG A 33 31.53 -13.80 60.96
C ARG A 33 30.86 -13.09 59.77
N PRO A 34 31.00 -11.76 59.65
CA PRO A 34 30.73 -11.05 58.39
C PRO A 34 31.70 -11.50 57.29
N LEU A 35 31.22 -11.57 56.04
CA LEU A 35 31.95 -12.11 54.89
C LEU A 35 33.36 -11.51 54.77
N GLY A 36 33.48 -10.19 54.74
CA GLY A 36 34.79 -9.54 54.56
C GLY A 36 35.79 -9.88 55.66
N ARG A 37 35.36 -10.06 56.91
CA ARG A 37 36.23 -10.50 58.01
C ARG A 37 36.55 -11.99 57.89
N PHE A 38 35.56 -12.82 57.61
CA PHE A 38 35.73 -14.25 57.40
C PHE A 38 36.78 -14.55 56.33
N LEU A 39 36.72 -13.88 55.17
CA LEU A 39 37.70 -14.09 54.10
C LEU A 39 39.12 -13.78 54.57
N ARG A 40 39.32 -12.66 55.30
CA ARG A 40 40.62 -12.30 55.88
C ARG A 40 41.10 -13.32 56.90
N ASP A 41 40.23 -13.77 57.81
CA ASP A 41 40.53 -14.79 58.82
C ASP A 41 40.96 -16.10 58.15
N MET A 42 40.42 -16.42 56.96
CA MET A 42 40.76 -17.60 56.17
C MET A 42 41.89 -17.35 55.14
N HIS A 43 42.59 -16.21 55.21
CA HIS A 43 43.65 -15.84 54.26
C HIS A 43 43.21 -15.84 52.77
N ILE A 44 41.95 -15.47 52.52
CA ILE A 44 41.39 -15.21 51.20
C ILE A 44 41.27 -13.68 51.04
N VAL A 45 41.91 -13.13 50.01
CA VAL A 45 41.83 -11.69 49.73
C VAL A 45 40.39 -11.35 49.30
N PRO A 46 39.66 -10.46 50.00
CA PRO A 46 38.26 -10.16 49.67
C PRO A 46 38.06 -9.73 48.21
N ARG A 47 38.97 -8.91 47.68
CA ARG A 47 38.95 -8.45 46.29
C ARG A 47 38.99 -9.60 45.28
N ASN A 48 39.71 -10.68 45.59
CA ASN A 48 39.83 -11.81 44.69
C ASN A 48 38.50 -12.57 44.58
N LEU A 49 37.78 -12.73 45.70
CA LEU A 49 36.42 -13.29 45.65
C LEU A 49 35.43 -12.33 44.99
N ASP A 50 35.54 -11.01 45.21
CA ASP A 50 34.72 -10.03 44.49
C ASP A 50 34.93 -10.13 42.97
N ARG A 51 36.16 -10.33 42.50
CA ARG A 51 36.44 -10.53 41.07
C ARG A 51 36.09 -11.93 40.56
N SER A 52 35.68 -12.84 41.45
CA SER A 52 35.44 -14.25 41.16
C SER A 52 36.70 -14.96 40.64
N ASP A 53 37.86 -14.64 41.20
CA ASP A 53 39.13 -15.28 40.86
C ASP A 53 39.09 -16.77 41.20
N GLU A 54 39.66 -17.61 40.34
CA GLU A 54 39.53 -19.07 40.45
C GLU A 54 40.11 -19.62 41.75
N ASP A 55 41.28 -19.13 42.18
CA ASP A 55 41.92 -19.55 43.43
C ASP A 55 41.07 -19.21 44.66
N ALA A 56 40.42 -18.04 44.67
CA ALA A 56 39.55 -17.63 45.76
C ALA A 56 38.29 -18.51 45.83
N ILE A 57 37.71 -18.86 44.67
CA ILE A 57 36.57 -19.78 44.59
C ILE A 57 36.99 -21.18 45.03
N LYS A 58 38.19 -21.64 44.64
CA LYS A 58 38.74 -22.93 45.06
C LYS A 58 38.91 -22.98 46.58
N ASP A 59 39.49 -21.95 47.17
CA ASP A 59 39.63 -21.83 48.63
C ASP A 59 38.27 -21.88 49.35
N VAL A 60 37.28 -21.12 48.85
CA VAL A 60 35.89 -21.16 49.38
C VAL A 60 35.26 -22.55 49.21
N SER A 61 35.50 -23.24 48.09
CA SER A 61 34.96 -24.57 47.84
C SER A 61 35.50 -25.61 48.82
N VAL A 62 36.78 -25.50 49.21
CA VAL A 62 37.41 -26.34 50.23
C VAL A 62 36.80 -26.05 51.60
N LEU A 63 36.66 -24.78 51.99
CA LEU A 63 36.12 -24.39 53.29
C LEU A 63 34.69 -24.88 53.52
N GLY A 64 33.85 -24.86 52.48
CA GLY A 64 32.44 -25.26 52.57
C GLY A 64 32.11 -26.65 52.01
N ASN A 65 33.11 -27.47 51.69
CA ASN A 65 32.95 -28.80 51.08
C ASN A 65 31.97 -28.79 49.90
N ALA A 66 32.25 -27.90 48.95
CA ALA A 66 31.43 -27.69 47.76
C ALA A 66 32.20 -28.07 46.50
N SER A 67 31.46 -28.42 45.44
CA SER A 67 32.05 -28.65 44.14
C SER A 67 32.63 -27.35 43.58
N PHE A 68 33.96 -27.31 43.42
CA PHE A 68 34.67 -26.18 42.80
C PHE A 68 34.10 -25.84 41.42
N LEU A 69 33.89 -26.84 40.57
CA LEU A 69 33.41 -26.63 39.20
C LEU A 69 31.97 -26.08 39.17
N ALA A 70 31.10 -26.54 40.08
CA ALA A 70 29.72 -26.04 40.16
C ALA A 70 29.68 -24.58 40.64
N LEU A 71 30.46 -24.24 41.67
CA LEU A 71 30.62 -22.87 42.16
C LEU A 71 31.21 -21.95 41.10
N LEU A 72 32.28 -22.40 40.43
CA LEU A 72 32.96 -21.66 39.38
C LEU A 72 32.01 -21.37 38.20
N LYS A 73 31.20 -22.36 37.80
CA LYS A 73 30.27 -22.24 36.66
C LYS A 73 29.31 -21.07 36.82
N TYR A 74 28.69 -20.88 37.99
CA TYR A 74 27.66 -19.86 38.18
C TYR A 74 28.13 -18.57 38.86
N SER A 75 29.40 -18.50 39.26
CA SER A 75 30.01 -17.25 39.72
C SER A 75 30.32 -16.35 38.53
N PRO A 76 29.77 -15.11 38.45
CA PRO A 76 30.09 -14.22 37.35
C PRO A 76 31.58 -13.89 37.33
N ARG A 77 32.29 -14.27 36.26
CA ARG A 77 33.72 -14.02 36.07
C ARG A 77 33.97 -13.00 34.98
N HIS A 78 34.89 -12.08 35.24
CA HIS A 78 35.26 -11.05 34.28
C HIS A 78 35.98 -11.70 33.09
N VAL A 79 35.51 -11.45 31.87
CA VAL A 79 36.19 -11.88 30.65
C VAL A 79 37.02 -10.72 30.12
N ASP A 80 36.37 -9.58 29.89
CA ASP A 80 36.96 -8.33 29.44
C ASP A 80 36.07 -7.15 29.88
N ASP A 81 36.43 -5.92 29.48
CA ASP A 81 35.72 -4.69 29.85
C ASP A 81 34.24 -4.64 29.43
N HIS A 82 33.81 -5.54 28.54
CA HIS A 82 32.46 -5.61 27.98
C HIS A 82 31.67 -6.82 28.46
N PHE A 83 32.31 -7.91 28.89
CA PHE A 83 31.65 -9.19 29.12
C PHE A 83 32.01 -9.89 30.43
N TRP A 84 31.01 -10.58 30.98
CA TRP A 84 31.15 -11.57 32.05
C TRP A 84 30.81 -12.96 31.52
N GLN A 85 31.50 -13.98 32.04
CA GLN A 85 31.11 -15.37 31.90
C GLN A 85 30.18 -15.74 33.05
N VAL A 86 29.01 -16.27 32.74
CA VAL A 86 28.03 -16.80 33.71
C VAL A 86 27.44 -18.09 33.15
N GLY A 87 27.59 -19.19 33.88
CA GLY A 87 27.26 -20.50 33.37
C GLY A 87 28.07 -20.81 32.11
N SER A 88 27.38 -21.33 31.11
CA SER A 88 27.94 -21.62 29.79
C SER A 88 27.88 -20.42 28.83
N GLN A 89 27.53 -19.22 29.29
CA GLN A 89 27.21 -18.07 28.44
C GLN A 89 28.03 -16.83 28.77
N LYS A 90 28.23 -15.97 27.76
CA LYS A 90 28.77 -14.61 27.92
C LYS A 90 27.63 -13.61 28.01
N LEU A 91 27.69 -12.74 29.01
CA LEU A 91 26.70 -11.67 29.25
C LEU A 91 27.38 -10.32 29.25
N LYS A 92 26.69 -9.27 28.79
CA LYS A 92 27.21 -7.89 28.82
C LYS A 92 27.50 -7.45 30.25
N ARG A 93 28.47 -6.54 30.41
CA ARG A 93 28.89 -5.98 31.70
C ARG A 93 27.72 -5.48 32.56
N LEU A 94 26.77 -4.78 31.94
CA LEU A 94 25.61 -4.19 32.62
C LEU A 94 24.46 -5.18 32.86
N THR A 95 24.52 -6.39 32.29
CA THR A 95 23.55 -7.45 32.56
C THR A 95 23.78 -8.09 33.93
N VAL A 96 25.03 -8.08 34.41
CA VAL A 96 25.41 -8.62 35.72
C VAL A 96 25.39 -7.51 36.76
N ASN A 97 24.41 -7.55 37.65
CA ASN A 97 24.28 -6.64 38.77
C ASN A 97 25.35 -6.97 39.82
N ARG A 98 26.39 -6.15 39.83
CA ARG A 98 27.51 -6.29 40.77
C ARG A 98 27.34 -5.42 42.01
N THR A 99 26.50 -4.38 41.99
CA THR A 99 26.32 -3.41 43.08
C THR A 99 25.08 -3.66 43.92
N TYR A 100 24.08 -4.33 43.36
CA TYR A 100 22.82 -4.71 44.00
C TYR A 100 22.42 -6.11 43.52
N PHE A 101 21.43 -6.71 44.18
CA PHE A 101 20.81 -7.95 43.74
C PHE A 101 19.32 -7.91 44.04
N SER A 102 18.55 -8.74 43.36
CA SER A 102 17.11 -8.86 43.60
C SER A 102 16.80 -10.14 44.35
N VAL A 103 15.68 -10.24 45.06
CA VAL A 103 15.30 -11.46 45.79
C VAL A 103 13.81 -11.74 45.63
N CYS A 104 13.44 -13.01 45.69
CA CYS A 104 12.04 -13.39 45.83
C CYS A 104 11.72 -13.54 47.32
N PRO A 105 10.77 -12.76 47.89
CA PRO A 105 10.40 -12.89 49.29
C PRO A 105 10.00 -14.32 49.70
N ASP A 106 9.23 -15.02 48.86
CA ASP A 106 8.82 -16.41 49.14
C ASP A 106 10.00 -17.38 49.06
N CYS A 107 10.92 -17.26 48.10
CA CYS A 107 12.15 -18.08 48.13
C CYS A 107 12.93 -17.91 49.43
N ILE A 108 13.06 -16.68 49.94
CA ILE A 108 13.76 -16.44 51.21
C ILE A 108 13.00 -17.09 52.37
N GLN A 109 11.67 -16.98 52.38
CA GLN A 109 10.83 -17.61 53.40
C GLN A 109 10.91 -19.15 53.36
N ASP A 110 10.88 -19.73 52.16
CA ASP A 110 11.05 -21.17 51.92
C ASP A 110 12.43 -21.63 52.39
N ASP A 111 13.49 -20.90 52.03
CA ASP A 111 14.86 -21.21 52.46
C ASP A 111 14.97 -21.17 54.00
N ILE A 112 14.37 -20.15 54.66
CA ILE A 112 14.33 -20.05 56.13
C ILE A 112 13.58 -21.22 56.75
N GLY A 113 12.48 -21.67 56.14
CA GLY A 113 11.69 -22.80 56.63
C GLY A 113 12.34 -24.16 56.39
N ARG A 114 13.15 -24.29 55.33
CA ARG A 114 13.72 -25.55 54.86
C ARG A 114 15.07 -25.91 55.52
N PHE A 115 15.95 -24.94 55.73
CA PHE A 115 17.32 -25.22 56.20
C PHE A 115 17.48 -24.94 57.71
N ASP A 116 18.39 -25.67 58.36
CA ASP A 116 18.72 -25.51 59.77
C ASP A 116 19.77 -24.42 60.02
N GLY A 117 20.10 -24.14 61.29
CA GLY A 117 21.10 -23.14 61.67
C GLY A 117 20.54 -21.71 61.82
N PRO A 118 21.38 -20.67 61.92
CA PRO A 118 20.93 -19.29 62.07
C PRO A 118 20.05 -18.82 60.90
N LYS A 119 18.92 -18.15 61.17
CA LYS A 119 17.97 -17.72 60.12
C LYS A 119 18.61 -16.87 59.01
N SER A 120 19.65 -16.10 59.33
CA SER A 120 20.41 -15.27 58.39
C SER A 120 21.32 -16.05 57.45
N ALA A 121 21.70 -17.28 57.80
CA ALA A 121 22.59 -18.13 56.99
C ALA A 121 21.84 -19.15 56.12
N ARG A 122 20.52 -19.32 56.34
CA ARG A 122 19.68 -20.29 55.59
C ARG A 122 19.42 -19.85 54.14
N PRO A 123 19.05 -18.58 53.87
CA PRO A 123 18.87 -18.12 52.50
C PRO A 123 20.17 -18.18 51.72
N TRP A 124 20.06 -18.51 50.44
CA TRP A 124 21.20 -18.57 49.53
C TRP A 124 20.94 -17.72 48.28
N LEU A 125 22.01 -17.16 47.73
CA LEU A 125 21.95 -16.29 46.57
C LEU A 125 21.79 -17.13 45.31
N ARG A 126 20.75 -16.87 44.52
CA ARG A 126 20.59 -17.48 43.19
C ARG A 126 21.32 -16.63 42.16
N VAL A 127 22.04 -17.21 41.19
CA VAL A 127 22.71 -16.40 40.16
C VAL A 127 21.72 -15.52 39.37
N SER A 128 20.49 -16.00 39.14
CA SER A 128 19.42 -15.25 38.46
C SER A 128 19.11 -13.91 39.14
N TRP A 129 19.26 -13.83 40.45
CA TRP A 129 19.07 -12.61 41.24
C TRP A 129 20.12 -11.53 41.00
N MET A 130 21.24 -11.90 40.38
CA MET A 130 22.30 -10.99 39.97
C MET A 130 22.18 -10.57 38.50
N LEU A 131 21.13 -10.96 37.78
CA LEU A 131 21.01 -10.74 36.34
C LEU A 131 19.83 -9.83 36.01
N SER A 132 20.07 -8.75 35.26
CA SER A 132 19.07 -7.72 34.96
C SER A 132 17.87 -8.23 34.16
N HIS A 133 18.04 -9.32 33.40
CA HIS A 133 16.95 -9.96 32.65
C HIS A 133 15.97 -10.73 33.56
N TYR A 134 16.32 -10.98 34.82
CA TYR A 134 15.42 -11.59 35.78
C TYR A 134 14.74 -10.52 36.64
N ARG A 135 13.47 -10.23 36.31
CA ARG A 135 12.64 -9.26 37.04
C ARG A 135 11.54 -9.94 37.89
N MET A 136 11.27 -11.22 37.62
CA MET A 136 10.35 -12.03 38.42
C MET A 136 10.94 -13.39 38.81
N CYS A 137 10.30 -14.05 39.76
CA CYS A 137 10.53 -15.43 40.14
C CYS A 137 9.55 -16.35 39.40
N ASN A 138 10.05 -17.30 38.61
CA ASN A 138 9.19 -18.31 37.97
C ASN A 138 8.64 -19.36 38.94
N ALA A 139 9.32 -19.61 40.07
CA ALA A 139 8.86 -20.57 41.07
C ALA A 139 7.64 -20.06 41.84
N HIS A 140 7.67 -18.79 42.25
CA HIS A 140 6.60 -18.15 43.04
C HIS A 140 5.78 -17.13 42.26
N GLN A 141 6.02 -17.00 40.95
CA GLN A 141 5.19 -16.22 40.04
C GLN A 141 4.99 -14.77 40.50
N ARG A 142 6.07 -14.06 40.80
CA ARG A 142 6.01 -12.70 41.38
C ARG A 142 7.25 -11.87 41.09
N LEU A 143 7.13 -10.55 41.21
CA LEU A 143 8.27 -9.65 41.08
C LEU A 143 9.34 -9.91 42.13
N LEU A 144 10.59 -9.71 41.70
CA LEU A 144 11.73 -9.69 42.61
C LEU A 144 11.86 -8.30 43.24
N VAL A 145 12.32 -8.28 44.49
CA VAL A 145 12.58 -7.07 45.27
C VAL A 145 14.06 -6.75 45.19
N SER A 146 14.43 -5.54 44.74
CA SER A 146 15.82 -5.12 44.67
C SER A 146 16.34 -4.69 46.04
N LEU A 147 17.52 -5.19 46.42
CA LEU A 147 18.21 -4.84 47.67
C LEU A 147 19.56 -4.18 47.37
N GLN A 148 19.87 -3.13 48.13
CA GLN A 148 21.13 -2.40 48.04
C GLN A 148 22.02 -2.80 49.23
N PRO A 149 22.97 -3.73 49.05
CA PRO A 149 23.86 -4.14 50.13
C PRO A 149 24.78 -3.00 50.56
N CYS A 150 25.17 -2.97 51.84
CA CYS A 150 26.27 -2.12 52.28
C CYS A 150 27.57 -2.55 51.60
N ARG A 151 28.28 -1.60 50.96
CA ARG A 151 29.48 -1.88 50.17
C ARG A 151 30.72 -1.28 50.80
N LYS A 152 31.76 -2.10 50.88
CA LYS A 152 33.13 -1.65 51.12
C LYS A 152 33.92 -1.72 49.81
N PRO A 153 34.77 -0.71 49.50
CA PRO A 153 35.62 -0.76 48.33
C PRO A 153 36.46 -2.04 48.29
N PHE A 154 36.51 -2.68 47.12
CA PHE A 154 37.28 -3.91 46.89
C PHE A 154 36.87 -5.12 47.76
N GLU A 155 35.65 -5.12 48.30
CA GLU A 155 35.06 -6.28 48.98
C GLU A 155 33.75 -6.72 48.29
N PRO A 156 33.45 -8.03 48.29
CA PRO A 156 32.17 -8.54 47.83
C PRO A 156 31.06 -8.07 48.77
N PHE A 157 29.83 -7.99 48.28
CA PHE A 157 28.68 -7.73 49.14
C PHE A 157 28.38 -8.94 50.03
N ASP A 158 27.89 -8.70 51.24
CA ASP A 158 27.49 -9.75 52.18
C ASP A 158 25.98 -10.02 52.03
N PHE A 159 25.62 -11.08 51.31
CA PHE A 159 24.24 -11.48 51.04
C PHE A 159 23.46 -11.76 52.33
N SER A 160 23.94 -12.66 53.19
CA SER A 160 23.29 -13.07 54.43
C SER A 160 23.01 -11.92 55.39
N ILE A 161 24.00 -11.03 55.59
CA ILE A 161 23.78 -9.83 56.41
C ILE A 161 22.77 -8.90 55.75
N THR A 162 22.86 -8.70 54.43
CA THR A 162 21.91 -7.84 53.71
C THR A 162 20.47 -8.36 53.82
N ILE A 163 20.25 -9.68 53.74
CA ILE A 163 18.93 -10.28 53.95
C ILE A 163 18.45 -10.03 55.38
N ALA A 164 19.30 -10.26 56.38
CA ALA A 164 18.96 -10.06 57.78
C ALA A 164 18.56 -8.60 58.07
N ASP A 165 19.38 -7.64 57.60
CA ASP A 165 19.16 -6.20 57.79
C ASP A 165 17.89 -5.69 57.09
N ASN A 166 17.52 -6.32 55.97
CA ASN A 166 16.37 -5.92 55.15
C ASN A 166 15.14 -6.83 55.32
N TRP A 167 15.15 -7.73 56.31
CA TRP A 167 14.09 -8.75 56.44
C TRP A 167 12.69 -8.14 56.55
N SER A 168 12.52 -7.07 57.32
CA SER A 168 11.23 -6.37 57.45
C SER A 168 10.74 -5.76 56.12
N TYR A 169 11.65 -5.26 55.28
CA TYR A 169 11.34 -4.74 53.95
C TYR A 169 10.94 -5.87 52.98
N ILE A 170 11.66 -6.99 53.02
CA ILE A 170 11.35 -8.19 52.22
C ILE A 170 9.97 -8.74 52.61
N GLN A 171 9.66 -8.82 53.91
CA GLN A 171 8.36 -9.30 54.40
C GLN A 171 7.20 -8.41 53.97
N LYS A 172 7.39 -7.08 54.00
CA LYS A 172 6.36 -6.13 53.52
C LYS A 172 6.02 -6.31 52.05
N ALA A 173 6.95 -6.87 51.26
CA ALA A 173 6.69 -7.19 49.87
C ALA A 173 5.91 -8.50 49.69
N LEU A 174 5.80 -9.40 50.69
CA LEU A 174 5.13 -10.70 50.55
C LEU A 174 3.72 -10.61 49.94
N PRO A 175 2.85 -9.68 50.34
CA PRO A 175 1.57 -9.47 49.66
C PRO A 175 1.82 -8.87 48.28
N ALA A 176 1.80 -9.71 47.24
CA ALA A 176 1.93 -9.28 45.86
C ALA A 176 0.96 -10.00 44.95
N LYS A 177 0.61 -9.33 43.85
CA LYS A 177 -0.21 -9.93 42.80
C LYS A 177 0.62 -11.01 42.07
N PRO A 178 0.06 -12.21 41.83
CA PRO A 178 0.74 -13.22 41.03
C PRO A 178 0.90 -12.77 39.57
N LEU A 179 2.00 -13.18 38.96
CA LEU A 179 2.38 -12.99 37.57
C LEU A 179 2.37 -14.33 36.84
N ALA A 180 2.10 -14.34 35.54
CA ALA A 180 2.28 -15.55 34.75
C ALA A 180 3.75 -15.96 34.70
N ARG A 181 4.01 -17.27 34.78
CA ARG A 181 5.37 -17.83 34.58
C ARG A 181 5.94 -17.34 33.24
N SER A 182 7.21 -16.93 33.22
CA SER A 182 7.90 -16.39 32.05
C SER A 182 8.63 -17.49 31.25
N PRO A 183 8.19 -17.81 30.02
CA PRO A 183 8.91 -18.75 29.14
C PRO A 183 10.30 -18.22 28.75
N PHE A 184 10.44 -16.89 28.62
CA PHE A 184 11.72 -16.24 28.36
C PHE A 184 12.74 -16.55 29.47
N GLN A 185 12.35 -16.43 30.75
CA GLN A 185 13.25 -16.75 31.86
C GLN A 185 13.61 -18.24 31.94
N ASP A 186 12.67 -19.13 31.62
CA ASP A 186 12.96 -20.57 31.55
C ASP A 186 13.99 -20.85 30.45
N TRP A 187 13.81 -20.26 29.26
CA TRP A 187 14.78 -20.34 28.16
C TRP A 187 16.14 -19.75 28.54
N PHE A 188 16.18 -18.54 29.12
CA PHE A 188 17.42 -17.89 29.53
C PHE A 188 18.18 -18.78 30.53
N THR A 189 17.47 -19.40 31.48
CA THR A 189 18.04 -20.31 32.46
C THR A 189 18.63 -21.57 31.80
N ARG A 190 17.89 -22.20 30.88
CA ARG A 190 18.41 -23.36 30.11
C ARG A 190 19.69 -22.99 29.35
N ARG A 191 19.71 -21.82 28.72
CA ARG A 191 20.89 -21.33 28.00
C ARG A 191 22.08 -21.11 28.93
N LEU A 192 21.88 -20.53 30.12
CA LEU A 192 22.93 -20.43 31.15
C LEU A 192 23.49 -21.80 31.54
N ASP A 193 22.65 -22.83 31.58
CA ASP A 193 23.11 -24.19 31.90
C ASP A 193 23.90 -24.85 30.76
N GLY A 194 23.86 -24.26 29.56
CA GLY A 194 24.44 -24.81 28.34
C GLY A 194 23.49 -25.69 27.54
N ILE A 195 22.20 -25.68 27.87
CA ILE A 195 21.17 -26.42 27.15
C ILE A 195 20.71 -25.57 25.97
N VAL A 196 20.84 -26.14 24.77
CA VAL A 196 20.54 -25.50 23.49
C VAL A 196 19.53 -26.36 22.75
N ASP A 197 18.48 -25.75 22.22
CA ASP A 197 17.48 -26.35 21.34
C ASP A 197 17.70 -25.89 19.91
N ARG A 198 18.11 -26.81 19.03
CA ARG A 198 18.40 -26.49 17.61
C ARG A 198 17.18 -26.03 16.82
N ASN A 199 15.97 -26.31 17.30
CA ASN A 199 14.74 -25.86 16.67
C ASN A 199 14.37 -24.43 17.09
N ASN A 200 14.97 -23.90 18.18
CA ASN A 200 14.74 -22.53 18.60
C ASN A 200 15.64 -21.58 17.80
N TRP A 201 15.03 -20.66 17.07
CA TRP A 201 15.74 -19.72 16.20
C TRP A 201 16.68 -18.76 16.93
N LEU A 202 16.60 -18.65 18.26
CA LEU A 202 17.50 -17.84 19.09
C LEU A 202 18.76 -18.58 19.56
N ASP A 203 18.81 -19.90 19.38
CA ASP A 203 19.77 -20.77 20.06
C ASP A 203 21.14 -20.90 19.36
N ASP A 204 21.25 -20.41 18.14
CA ASP A 204 22.49 -20.19 17.39
C ASP A 204 23.06 -18.76 17.55
N VAL A 205 22.40 -17.89 18.33
CA VAL A 205 22.85 -16.52 18.63
C VAL A 205 23.39 -16.42 20.05
N GLU A 206 24.42 -15.60 20.27
CA GLU A 206 24.93 -15.28 21.61
C GLU A 206 23.81 -14.82 22.55
N LEU A 207 23.71 -15.42 23.75
CA LEU A 207 22.57 -15.21 24.65
C LEU A 207 22.33 -13.74 24.98
N TYR A 208 23.40 -12.95 25.17
CA TYR A 208 23.25 -11.52 25.48
C TYR A 208 22.55 -10.74 24.36
N ALA A 209 22.77 -11.12 23.09
CA ALA A 209 22.18 -10.43 21.94
C ALA A 209 20.74 -10.91 21.73
N ALA A 210 20.51 -12.22 21.83
CA ALA A 210 19.19 -12.82 21.75
C ALA A 210 18.25 -12.29 22.85
N ALA A 211 18.72 -12.18 24.10
CA ALA A 211 17.90 -11.71 25.21
C ALA A 211 17.47 -10.24 25.08
N GLU A 212 18.40 -9.35 24.72
CA GLU A 212 18.09 -7.94 24.48
C GLU A 212 17.20 -7.77 23.24
N PHE A 213 17.39 -8.61 22.21
CA PHE A 213 16.51 -8.63 21.05
C PHE A 213 15.07 -9.04 21.43
N CYS A 214 14.87 -10.07 22.25
CA CYS A 214 13.53 -10.43 22.73
C CYS A 214 12.84 -9.28 23.47
N GLU A 215 13.54 -8.62 24.41
CA GLU A 215 12.98 -7.48 25.12
C GLU A 215 12.57 -6.35 24.16
N GLU A 216 13.45 -5.96 23.23
CA GLU A 216 13.18 -4.85 22.31
C GLU A 216 12.16 -5.22 21.21
N LEU A 217 12.10 -6.48 20.79
CA LEU A 217 11.10 -7.01 19.85
C LEU A 217 9.70 -7.00 20.46
N GLY A 218 9.56 -7.50 21.69
CA GLY A 218 8.27 -7.45 22.38
C GLY A 218 7.80 -6.02 22.65
N LEU A 219 8.73 -5.10 22.94
CA LEU A 219 8.37 -3.69 23.04
C LEU A 219 7.90 -3.09 21.72
N SER A 220 8.52 -3.46 20.59
CA SER A 220 8.02 -3.10 19.26
C SER A 220 6.62 -3.70 18.98
N ALA A 221 6.32 -4.91 19.48
CA ALA A 221 5.04 -5.56 19.26
C ALA A 221 3.89 -4.95 20.09
N LEU A 222 4.17 -4.62 21.34
CA LEU A 222 3.15 -4.27 22.34
C LEU A 222 2.93 -2.76 22.54
N TYR A 223 3.94 -1.93 22.23
CA TYR A 223 3.91 -0.50 22.55
C TYR A 223 4.11 0.37 21.29
N PRO A 224 3.76 1.66 21.35
CA PRO A 224 4.09 2.60 20.28
C PRO A 224 5.60 2.65 20.01
N SER A 225 5.97 2.86 18.74
CA SER A 225 7.37 2.79 18.26
C SER A 225 8.37 3.68 19.01
N LYS A 226 7.88 4.76 19.65
CA LYS A 226 8.68 5.75 20.39
C LYS A 226 8.53 5.65 21.92
N VAL A 227 8.08 4.51 22.45
CA VAL A 227 7.98 4.29 23.91
C VAL A 227 9.34 4.48 24.60
N ARG A 228 9.37 5.31 25.65
CA ARG A 228 10.59 5.60 26.42
C ARG A 228 10.74 4.59 27.55
N SER A 229 11.97 4.17 27.82
CA SER A 229 12.26 3.24 28.93
C SER A 229 11.84 3.77 30.31
N THR A 230 11.79 5.10 30.49
CA THR A 230 11.33 5.75 31.73
C THR A 230 9.83 5.62 31.98
N ASP A 231 9.06 5.32 30.94
CA ASP A 231 7.60 5.17 31.02
C ASP A 231 7.21 3.71 31.32
N LEU A 232 8.19 2.78 31.33
CA LEU A 232 7.97 1.34 31.50
C LEU A 232 8.26 0.91 32.95
N GLN A 233 7.34 0.14 33.51
CA GLN A 233 7.48 -0.55 34.80
C GLN A 233 8.20 -1.90 34.62
N PRO A 234 8.75 -2.51 35.69
CA PRO A 234 9.39 -3.83 35.61
C PRO A 234 8.51 -4.92 34.97
N GLU A 235 7.20 -4.88 35.20
CA GLU A 235 6.19 -5.77 34.65
C GLU A 235 6.11 -5.65 33.13
N ASP A 236 6.17 -4.43 32.59
CA ASP A 236 6.14 -4.20 31.14
C ASP A 236 7.32 -4.89 30.45
N TRP A 237 8.51 -4.87 31.07
CA TRP A 237 9.69 -5.56 30.55
C TRP A 237 9.55 -7.08 30.59
N ILE A 238 8.84 -7.64 31.59
CA ILE A 238 8.57 -9.08 31.65
C ILE A 238 7.64 -9.48 30.50
N VAL A 239 6.54 -8.73 30.32
CA VAL A 239 5.58 -9.00 29.25
C VAL A 239 6.26 -8.87 27.89
N ALA A 240 7.05 -7.82 27.67
CA ALA A 240 7.79 -7.65 26.43
C ALA A 240 8.83 -8.76 26.18
N ALA A 241 9.61 -9.15 27.19
CA ALA A 241 10.57 -10.24 27.04
C ALA A 241 9.88 -11.56 26.66
N ASN A 242 8.72 -11.85 27.26
CA ASN A 242 7.92 -13.04 26.93
C ASN A 242 7.37 -12.98 25.50
N GLU A 243 6.75 -11.87 25.12
CA GLU A 243 6.18 -11.68 23.77
C GLU A 243 7.26 -11.81 22.69
N GLY A 244 8.37 -11.07 22.85
CA GLY A 244 9.45 -11.12 21.88
C GLY A 244 10.15 -12.48 21.84
N TYR A 245 10.24 -13.20 22.97
CA TYR A 245 10.72 -14.58 22.97
C TYR A 245 9.79 -15.52 22.22
N GLN A 246 8.48 -15.45 22.45
CA GLN A 246 7.51 -16.29 21.76
C GLN A 246 7.63 -16.10 20.24
N LEU A 247 7.51 -14.86 19.77
CA LEU A 247 7.65 -14.49 18.36
C LEU A 247 8.97 -14.95 17.74
N ALA A 248 10.09 -14.68 18.42
CA ALA A 248 11.40 -15.01 17.86
C ALA A 248 11.69 -16.51 17.91
N SER A 249 11.24 -17.23 18.94
CA SER A 249 11.48 -18.67 19.08
C SER A 249 10.82 -19.50 17.98
N GLU A 250 9.71 -19.02 17.41
CA GLU A 250 9.01 -19.63 16.28
C GLU A 250 9.73 -19.48 14.93
N GLY A 251 10.73 -18.60 14.84
CA GLY A 251 11.56 -18.40 13.66
C GLY A 251 11.32 -17.10 12.91
N SER A 252 12.11 -16.91 11.84
CA SER A 252 12.15 -15.65 11.07
C SER A 252 10.80 -15.28 10.46
N VAL A 253 9.99 -16.27 10.04
CA VAL A 253 8.67 -16.03 9.45
C VAL A 253 7.72 -15.36 10.45
N SER A 254 7.75 -15.78 11.71
CA SER A 254 6.93 -15.18 12.77
C SER A 254 7.33 -13.73 13.02
N VAL A 255 8.65 -13.47 13.05
CA VAL A 255 9.19 -12.11 13.15
C VAL A 255 8.81 -11.26 11.93
N GLU A 256 8.93 -11.77 10.70
CA GLU A 256 8.54 -11.06 9.49
C GLU A 256 7.05 -10.69 9.48
N ASN A 257 6.19 -11.59 9.95
CA ASN A 257 4.75 -11.32 10.06
C ASN A 257 4.48 -10.16 11.03
N LEU A 258 5.17 -10.11 12.17
CA LEU A 258 5.11 -8.93 13.03
C LEU A 258 5.55 -7.66 12.28
N LEU A 259 6.66 -7.70 11.52
CA LEU A 259 7.12 -6.52 10.78
C LEU A 259 6.11 -6.07 9.70
N LYS A 260 5.42 -7.02 9.05
CA LYS A 260 4.30 -6.74 8.12
C LYS A 260 3.17 -6.03 8.85
N ASP A 261 2.76 -6.53 10.01
CA ASP A 261 1.69 -5.95 10.81
C ASP A 261 2.04 -4.52 11.28
N LEU A 262 3.26 -4.32 11.77
CA LEU A 262 3.75 -3.00 12.16
C LEU A 262 3.77 -2.03 10.98
N THR A 263 4.21 -2.49 9.81
CA THR A 263 4.21 -1.70 8.58
C THR A 263 2.79 -1.35 8.13
N ALA A 264 1.85 -2.29 8.20
CA ALA A 264 0.45 -2.07 7.85
C ALA A 264 -0.23 -1.07 8.80
N ARG A 265 0.05 -1.13 10.11
CA ARG A 265 -0.41 -0.15 11.10
C ARG A 265 0.15 1.25 10.79
N GLU A 266 1.43 1.33 10.51
CA GLU A 266 2.10 2.59 10.22
C GLU A 266 1.62 3.21 8.90
N LYS A 267 1.28 2.43 7.86
CA LYS A 267 0.67 2.96 6.62
C LYS A 267 -0.57 3.83 6.88
N ARG A 268 -1.30 3.58 7.98
CA ARG A 268 -2.51 4.32 8.37
C ARG A 268 -2.23 5.54 9.26
N SER A 269 -0.99 5.74 9.71
CA SER A 269 -0.62 6.83 10.61
C SER A 269 -0.39 8.15 9.86
N LYS A 270 -0.42 9.26 10.60
CA LYS A 270 -0.10 10.61 10.08
C LYS A 270 1.37 10.92 10.38
N GLY A 271 2.14 11.35 9.39
CA GLY A 271 3.52 11.82 9.58
C GLY A 271 4.54 11.20 8.63
N THR A 272 5.83 11.45 8.89
CA THR A 272 6.94 10.93 8.10
C THR A 272 7.06 9.41 8.24
N TRP A 273 7.12 8.70 7.11
CA TRP A 273 7.29 7.25 7.11
C TRP A 273 8.77 6.88 7.14
N GLY A 274 9.26 6.42 8.30
CA GLY A 274 10.65 5.98 8.48
C GLY A 274 10.74 4.63 9.17
N ALA A 275 11.76 3.82 8.82
CA ALA A 275 11.91 2.45 9.32
C ALA A 275 11.91 2.33 10.85
N ARG A 276 12.55 3.26 11.57
CA ARG A 276 12.52 3.28 13.04
C ARG A 276 11.15 3.63 13.60
N ASP A 277 10.43 4.54 12.95
CA ASP A 277 9.09 4.95 13.36
C ASP A 277 8.05 3.85 13.07
N THR A 278 8.34 2.98 12.11
CA THR A 278 7.56 1.78 11.77
C THR A 278 7.88 0.58 12.64
N LEU A 279 9.15 0.16 12.69
CA LEU A 279 9.59 -1.12 13.28
C LEU A 279 10.02 -0.98 14.75
N GLY A 280 10.03 0.25 15.28
CA GLY A 280 10.14 0.56 16.69
C GLY A 280 11.49 0.29 17.34
N ARG A 281 11.41 -0.12 18.60
CA ARG A 281 12.52 -0.33 19.54
C ARG A 281 13.53 -1.36 19.04
N ALA A 282 13.08 -2.50 18.51
CA ALA A 282 13.94 -3.53 17.93
C ALA A 282 14.81 -3.00 16.78
N TYR A 283 14.26 -2.20 15.86
CA TYR A 283 15.06 -1.59 14.79
C TYR A 283 16.10 -0.61 15.37
N GLY A 284 15.73 0.17 16.39
CA GLY A 284 16.65 1.05 17.11
C GLY A 284 17.82 0.31 17.78
N LEU A 285 17.55 -0.86 18.39
CA LEU A 285 18.58 -1.74 18.94
C LEU A 285 19.58 -2.17 17.86
N LEU A 286 19.08 -2.63 16.70
CA LEU A 286 19.91 -3.11 15.60
C LEU A 286 20.75 -1.99 14.97
N GLN A 287 20.22 -0.77 14.89
CA GLN A 287 20.99 0.41 14.50
C GLN A 287 22.14 0.71 15.47
N LYS A 288 21.85 0.67 16.79
CA LYS A 288 22.86 0.90 17.84
C LYS A 288 24.00 -0.12 17.75
N HIS A 289 23.69 -1.37 17.40
CA HIS A 289 24.65 -2.47 17.32
C HIS A 289 25.10 -2.84 15.89
N HIS A 290 25.21 -1.85 14.99
CA HIS A 290 25.58 -2.06 13.58
C HIS A 290 26.95 -2.76 13.33
N LYS A 291 27.90 -2.70 14.28
CA LYS A 291 29.22 -3.37 14.16
C LYS A 291 29.32 -4.70 14.88
N ASN A 292 28.34 -5.04 15.72
CA ASN A 292 28.40 -6.27 16.52
C ASN A 292 27.85 -7.44 15.69
N SER A 293 28.66 -8.47 15.48
CA SER A 293 28.32 -9.65 14.69
C SER A 293 27.24 -10.52 15.35
N ALA A 294 27.11 -10.49 16.68
CA ALA A 294 26.07 -11.25 17.38
C ALA A 294 24.64 -10.78 17.04
N TYR A 295 24.49 -9.57 16.49
CA TYR A 295 23.20 -9.06 16.02
C TYR A 295 23.00 -9.22 14.51
N ALA A 296 23.99 -9.78 13.79
CA ALA A 296 23.95 -9.84 12.31
C ALA A 296 22.71 -10.56 11.81
N LYS A 297 22.38 -11.72 12.38
CA LYS A 297 21.20 -12.51 12.03
C LYS A 297 19.90 -11.69 12.05
N PHE A 298 19.64 -10.98 13.15
CA PHE A 298 18.44 -10.13 13.28
C PHE A 298 18.53 -8.90 12.38
N ARG A 299 19.73 -8.33 12.24
CA ARG A 299 19.99 -7.15 11.43
C ARG A 299 19.72 -7.41 9.95
N ASP A 300 20.17 -8.55 9.42
CA ASP A 300 20.00 -8.94 8.03
C ASP A 300 18.52 -9.21 7.71
N LEU A 301 17.78 -9.86 8.63
CA LEU A 301 16.34 -10.04 8.52
C LEU A 301 15.61 -8.69 8.44
N PHE A 302 15.85 -7.80 9.40
CA PHE A 302 15.22 -6.48 9.43
C PHE A 302 15.63 -5.61 8.23
N ALA A 303 16.89 -5.70 7.79
CA ALA A 303 17.38 -4.94 6.64
C ALA A 303 16.67 -5.36 5.36
N THR A 304 16.62 -6.67 5.09
CA THR A 304 15.95 -7.27 3.94
C THR A 304 14.48 -6.87 3.93
N PHE A 305 13.77 -7.12 5.04
CA PHE A 305 12.37 -6.73 5.18
C PHE A 305 12.15 -5.23 4.93
N THR A 306 12.96 -4.36 5.54
CA THR A 306 12.84 -2.90 5.40
C THR A 306 13.03 -2.46 3.96
N ILE A 307 14.04 -3.00 3.28
CA ILE A 307 14.34 -2.68 1.87
C ILE A 307 13.16 -3.09 0.98
N GLU A 308 12.59 -4.26 1.23
CA GLU A 308 11.53 -4.85 0.40
C GLU A 308 10.13 -4.28 0.66
N ASN A 309 9.87 -3.66 1.82
CA ASN A 309 8.51 -3.29 2.24
C ASN A 309 8.32 -1.80 2.55
N ILE A 310 9.40 -1.04 2.73
CA ILE A 310 9.36 0.39 3.08
C ILE A 310 9.95 1.20 1.92
N PRO A 311 9.36 2.35 1.53
CA PRO A 311 9.82 3.14 0.39
C PRO A 311 11.11 3.92 0.69
N ILE A 312 12.23 3.20 0.82
CA ILE A 312 13.55 3.76 1.11
C ILE A 312 14.12 4.47 -0.13
N LYS A 313 14.85 5.57 0.11
CA LYS A 313 15.55 6.31 -0.96
C LYS A 313 16.82 5.56 -1.39
N PRO A 314 17.12 5.48 -2.70
CA PRO A 314 18.42 5.04 -3.19
C PRO A 314 19.59 5.80 -2.53
N GLY A 315 20.70 5.10 -2.30
CA GLY A 315 21.90 5.57 -1.62
C GLY A 315 21.86 5.51 -0.09
N VAL A 316 20.71 5.21 0.52
CA VAL A 316 20.59 5.07 1.98
C VAL A 316 21.09 3.70 2.43
N THR A 317 21.86 3.68 3.52
CA THR A 317 22.25 2.42 4.18
C THR A 317 21.23 2.04 5.24
N VAL A 318 20.61 0.87 5.08
CA VAL A 318 19.65 0.29 6.01
C VAL A 318 20.34 -0.81 6.78
N LEU A 319 20.60 -0.59 8.07
CA LEU A 319 21.15 -1.62 8.96
C LEU A 319 22.43 -2.30 8.42
N GLY A 320 23.29 -1.55 7.73
CA GLY A 320 24.54 -2.04 7.14
C GLY A 320 24.44 -2.41 5.65
N HIS A 321 23.23 -2.49 5.10
CA HIS A 321 22.98 -2.81 3.69
C HIS A 321 22.72 -1.54 2.89
N LYS A 322 23.57 -1.23 1.92
CA LYS A 322 23.40 -0.06 1.06
C LYS A 322 22.37 -0.38 -0.02
N LEU A 323 21.35 0.47 -0.13
CA LEU A 323 20.34 0.34 -1.17
C LEU A 323 20.74 1.15 -2.41
N ASP A 324 21.14 0.50 -3.50
CA ASP A 324 21.48 1.20 -4.74
C ASP A 324 20.25 1.52 -5.61
N VAL A 325 19.27 0.62 -5.64
CA VAL A 325 18.03 0.77 -6.40
C VAL A 325 16.83 0.62 -5.47
N ARG A 326 15.83 1.50 -5.62
CA ARG A 326 14.60 1.45 -4.81
C ARG A 326 13.79 0.20 -5.15
N LYS A 327 13.34 -0.53 -4.11
CA LYS A 327 12.50 -1.73 -4.25
C LYS A 327 11.01 -1.48 -4.05
N VAL A 328 10.63 -0.43 -3.33
CA VAL A 328 9.22 -0.03 -3.13
C VAL A 328 9.04 1.43 -3.46
N HIS A 329 8.03 1.72 -4.28
CA HIS A 329 7.62 3.08 -4.59
C HIS A 329 6.29 3.42 -3.92
N THR A 330 6.14 4.67 -3.51
CA THR A 330 4.84 5.30 -3.29
C THR A 330 4.38 6.11 -4.50
N ILE A 331 3.10 6.46 -4.59
CA ILE A 331 2.58 7.41 -5.59
C ILE A 331 3.47 8.66 -5.65
N HIS A 332 3.80 9.23 -4.49
CA HIS A 332 4.66 10.42 -4.41
C HIS A 332 6.05 10.16 -5.02
N THR A 333 6.70 9.07 -4.63
CA THR A 333 8.06 8.77 -5.14
C THR A 333 8.08 8.38 -6.62
N SER A 334 7.02 7.73 -7.13
CA SER A 334 6.86 7.42 -8.56
C SER A 334 6.61 8.68 -9.38
N ALA A 335 5.85 9.63 -8.86
CA ALA A 335 5.64 10.93 -9.50
C ALA A 335 6.96 11.70 -9.64
N LEU A 336 7.76 11.76 -8.57
CA LEU A 336 9.09 12.35 -8.61
C LEU A 336 10.03 11.64 -9.58
N ALA A 337 10.05 10.31 -9.57
CA ALA A 337 10.93 9.52 -10.43
C ALA A 337 10.58 9.64 -11.93
N SER A 338 9.30 9.85 -12.25
CA SER A 338 8.81 9.99 -13.64
C SER A 338 8.71 11.44 -14.12
N GLY A 339 8.87 12.44 -13.25
CA GLY A 339 8.65 13.85 -13.59
C GLY A 339 7.19 14.22 -13.83
N THR A 340 6.25 13.35 -13.44
CA THR A 340 4.80 13.59 -13.59
C THR A 340 4.18 14.18 -12.32
N HIS A 341 3.01 14.79 -12.47
CA HIS A 341 2.26 15.32 -11.33
C HIS A 341 1.64 14.19 -10.51
N ALA A 342 1.64 14.31 -9.17
CA ALA A 342 1.14 13.28 -8.25
C ALA A 342 -0.30 12.81 -8.58
N LEU A 343 -1.21 13.73 -8.91
CA LEU A 343 -2.58 13.38 -9.33
C LEU A 343 -2.63 12.48 -10.58
N THR A 344 -1.70 12.64 -11.54
CA THR A 344 -1.63 11.75 -12.71
C THR A 344 -1.13 10.37 -12.30
N MET A 345 -0.14 10.32 -11.40
CA MET A 345 0.38 9.07 -10.86
C MET A 345 -0.67 8.34 -10.01
N ARG A 346 -1.47 9.04 -9.21
CA ARG A 346 -2.58 8.46 -8.45
C ARG A 346 -3.60 7.77 -9.38
N LYS A 347 -4.06 8.47 -10.42
CA LYS A 347 -4.99 7.91 -11.41
C LYS A 347 -4.41 6.70 -12.16
N LEU A 348 -3.09 6.68 -12.36
CA LEU A 348 -2.39 5.53 -12.93
C LEU A 348 -2.45 4.34 -11.96
N PHE A 349 -2.11 4.54 -10.68
CA PHE A 349 -2.20 3.48 -9.66
C PHE A 349 -3.62 2.91 -9.54
N GLU A 350 -4.65 3.76 -9.56
CA GLU A 350 -6.05 3.34 -9.52
C GLU A 350 -6.43 2.49 -10.74
N ARG A 351 -5.95 2.85 -11.94
CA ARG A 351 -6.30 2.11 -13.17
C ARG A 351 -5.58 0.77 -13.28
N GLU A 352 -4.29 0.73 -12.95
CA GLU A 352 -3.49 -0.50 -13.04
C GLU A 352 -3.71 -1.44 -11.84
N GLY A 353 -4.56 -1.04 -10.88
CA GLY A 353 -4.88 -1.86 -9.71
C GLY A 353 -3.79 -1.92 -8.64
N PHE A 354 -2.72 -1.11 -8.75
CA PHE A 354 -1.63 -1.08 -7.78
C PHE A 354 -2.06 -0.65 -6.38
N ALA A 355 -3.22 0.01 -6.25
CA ALA A 355 -3.72 0.57 -5.01
C ALA A 355 -5.06 -0.04 -4.52
N GLN A 356 -5.49 -1.18 -5.06
CA GLN A 356 -6.85 -1.71 -4.86
C GLN A 356 -7.27 -1.90 -3.38
N ASP A 357 -6.32 -2.23 -2.50
CA ASP A 357 -6.55 -2.34 -1.04
C ASP A 357 -6.05 -1.12 -0.23
N GLN A 358 -5.72 -0.03 -0.92
CA GLN A 358 -5.02 1.16 -0.40
C GLN A 358 -5.71 2.48 -0.80
N ASP A 359 -6.94 2.45 -1.29
CA ASP A 359 -7.65 3.61 -1.87
C ASP A 359 -7.80 4.80 -0.89
N ASN A 360 -7.94 4.52 0.41
CA ASN A 360 -8.08 5.55 1.44
C ASN A 360 -6.73 6.12 1.93
N LEU A 361 -5.61 5.66 1.39
CA LEU A 361 -4.29 6.13 1.79
C LEU A 361 -3.86 7.39 1.01
N VAL A 362 -3.07 8.21 1.69
CA VAL A 362 -2.44 9.41 1.10
C VAL A 362 -1.28 9.01 0.17
N ASP A 363 -0.92 9.89 -0.77
CA ASP A 363 0.05 9.59 -1.85
C ASP A 363 1.41 9.05 -1.36
N HIS A 364 1.86 9.47 -0.19
CA HIS A 364 3.12 9.02 0.39
C HIS A 364 3.00 7.73 1.20
N ARG A 365 1.82 7.10 1.24
CA ARG A 365 1.52 5.85 1.95
C ARG A 365 1.03 4.73 1.04
N THR A 366 0.44 5.06 -0.11
CA THR A 366 0.07 4.07 -1.15
C THR A 366 1.31 3.54 -1.84
N THR A 367 1.63 2.26 -1.66
CA THR A 367 2.84 1.61 -2.17
C THR A 367 2.58 0.64 -3.32
N VAL A 368 3.58 0.48 -4.17
CA VAL A 368 3.70 -0.54 -5.22
C VAL A 368 5.15 -1.04 -5.24
N GLU A 369 5.35 -2.31 -5.61
CA GLU A 369 6.70 -2.83 -5.84
C GLU A 369 7.34 -2.13 -7.05
N ALA A 370 8.64 -1.86 -6.97
CA ALA A 370 9.34 -1.15 -8.03
C ALA A 370 9.24 -1.89 -9.36
N GLU A 371 9.39 -3.22 -9.35
CA GLU A 371 9.38 -4.07 -10.53
C GLU A 371 8.05 -3.99 -11.30
N GLN A 372 6.92 -3.80 -10.60
CA GLN A 372 5.60 -3.68 -11.21
C GLN A 372 5.38 -2.34 -11.93
N ILE A 373 6.06 -1.27 -11.53
CA ILE A 373 5.84 0.09 -12.07
C ILE A 373 7.03 0.65 -12.86
N GLN A 374 8.19 0.00 -12.79
CA GLN A 374 9.46 0.49 -13.34
C GLN A 374 9.33 0.87 -14.82
N GLU A 375 8.79 -0.02 -15.64
CA GLU A 375 8.63 0.19 -17.09
C GLU A 375 7.76 1.43 -17.39
N ILE A 376 6.66 1.59 -16.65
CA ILE A 376 5.76 2.74 -16.81
C ILE A 376 6.46 4.03 -16.38
N VAL A 377 7.18 4.01 -15.25
CA VAL A 377 7.95 5.16 -14.76
C VAL A 377 9.02 5.57 -15.76
N GLU A 378 9.73 4.62 -16.38
CA GLU A 378 10.75 4.89 -17.39
C GLU A 378 10.15 5.49 -18.66
N LYS A 379 9.08 4.90 -19.20
CA LYS A 379 8.34 5.46 -20.34
C LYS A 379 7.82 6.88 -20.06
N LEU A 380 7.37 7.14 -18.83
CA LEU A 380 6.87 8.45 -18.43
C LEU A 380 7.94 9.54 -18.39
N LYS A 381 9.22 9.20 -18.17
CA LYS A 381 10.32 10.19 -18.14
C LYS A 381 10.51 10.93 -19.47
N THR A 382 10.33 10.22 -20.58
CA THR A 382 10.47 10.78 -21.94
C THR A 382 9.12 11.17 -22.55
N ALA A 383 8.02 10.93 -21.83
CA ALA A 383 6.67 11.12 -22.36
C ALA A 383 6.33 12.59 -22.67
N LEU A 384 5.78 12.80 -23.86
CA LEU A 384 5.32 14.10 -24.30
C LEU A 384 3.92 14.39 -23.75
N SER A 385 3.72 15.63 -23.31
CA SER A 385 2.39 16.19 -23.01
C SER A 385 1.71 16.64 -24.31
N ALA A 386 0.37 16.76 -24.28
CA ALA A 386 -0.39 17.26 -25.43
C ALA A 386 0.15 18.58 -26.03
N PRO A 387 0.52 19.62 -25.23
CA PRO A 387 1.13 20.83 -25.80
C PRO A 387 2.50 20.61 -26.46
N GLN A 388 3.29 19.64 -26.00
CA GLN A 388 4.56 19.30 -26.64
C GLN A 388 4.33 18.59 -27.97
N VAL A 389 3.37 17.66 -28.03
CA VAL A 389 2.99 16.98 -29.27
C VAL A 389 2.44 17.98 -30.29
N GLU A 390 1.57 18.91 -29.86
CA GLU A 390 1.05 19.98 -30.70
C GLU A 390 2.17 20.85 -31.29
N ARG A 391 3.19 21.19 -30.50
CA ARG A 391 4.34 21.97 -31.00
C ARG A 391 5.17 21.23 -32.05
N ILE A 392 5.33 19.91 -31.89
CA ILE A 392 6.16 19.09 -32.80
C ILE A 392 5.40 18.74 -34.09
N THR A 393 4.11 18.39 -33.96
CA THR A 393 3.32 17.82 -35.06
C THR A 393 2.34 18.80 -35.69
N GLY A 394 2.05 19.91 -35.00
CA GLY A 394 0.99 20.85 -35.36
C GLY A 394 -0.42 20.38 -35.01
N ILE A 395 -0.61 19.17 -34.48
CA ILE A 395 -1.94 18.63 -34.19
C ILE A 395 -2.59 19.44 -33.06
N PRO A 396 -3.71 20.15 -33.31
CA PRO A 396 -4.38 20.90 -32.26
C PRO A 396 -4.84 19.97 -31.14
N LYS A 397 -4.81 20.45 -29.90
CA LYS A 397 -5.16 19.65 -28.70
C LYS A 397 -6.49 18.90 -28.82
N LEU A 398 -7.51 19.48 -29.46
CA LEU A 398 -8.82 18.84 -29.65
C LEU A 398 -8.74 17.65 -30.63
N HIS A 399 -7.95 17.77 -31.69
CA HIS A 399 -7.75 16.71 -32.68
C HIS A 399 -6.88 15.59 -32.13
N LEU A 400 -5.85 15.95 -31.35
CA LEU A 400 -5.02 14.98 -30.65
C LEU A 400 -5.86 14.11 -29.70
N ARG A 401 -6.80 14.72 -28.96
CA ARG A 401 -7.75 13.98 -28.13
C ARG A 401 -8.64 13.06 -28.95
N ALA A 402 -9.13 13.50 -30.10
CA ALA A 402 -9.95 12.68 -30.99
C ALA A 402 -9.15 11.46 -31.52
N PHE A 403 -7.90 11.64 -31.94
CA PHE A 403 -7.03 10.52 -32.34
C PHE A 403 -6.81 9.51 -31.21
N ILE A 404 -6.62 9.98 -29.97
CA ILE A 404 -6.49 9.12 -28.79
C ILE A 404 -7.79 8.37 -28.51
N SER A 405 -8.94 9.06 -28.51
CA SER A 405 -10.24 8.41 -28.23
C SER A 405 -10.65 7.39 -29.29
N LEU A 406 -10.23 7.60 -30.54
CA LEU A 406 -10.43 6.67 -31.65
C LEU A 406 -9.43 5.50 -31.64
N GLY A 407 -8.43 5.52 -30.74
CA GLY A 407 -7.42 4.46 -30.62
C GLY A 407 -6.27 4.53 -31.62
N TYR A 408 -6.14 5.63 -32.39
CA TYR A 408 -5.05 5.82 -33.35
C TYR A 408 -3.73 6.24 -32.69
N LEU A 409 -3.79 6.82 -31.49
CA LEU A 409 -2.62 7.16 -30.67
C LEU A 409 -2.81 6.56 -29.27
N SER A 410 -1.91 5.66 -28.89
CA SER A 410 -1.88 5.08 -27.55
C SER A 410 -1.23 6.04 -26.54
N THR A 411 -1.67 5.94 -25.29
CA THR A 411 -1.10 6.70 -24.18
C THR A 411 -0.37 5.76 -23.22
N ILE A 412 0.77 6.20 -22.68
CA ILE A 412 1.52 5.42 -21.67
C ILE A 412 0.66 5.17 -20.44
N THR A 413 -0.20 6.13 -20.12
CA THR A 413 -1.11 6.07 -19.00
C THR A 413 -2.49 5.57 -19.42
N GLY A 414 -2.66 4.64 -20.37
CA GLY A 414 -3.94 3.93 -20.65
C GLY A 414 -5.22 4.76 -20.45
N SER A 415 -5.21 5.99 -20.95
CA SER A 415 -6.16 7.05 -20.60
C SER A 415 -7.12 7.38 -21.74
N GLU A 416 -7.14 6.54 -22.77
CA GLU A 416 -7.81 6.76 -24.06
C GLU A 416 -9.32 6.98 -23.88
N LYS A 417 -9.94 6.22 -22.98
CA LYS A 417 -11.38 6.24 -22.71
C LYS A 417 -11.81 7.33 -21.71
N ARG A 418 -10.91 8.21 -21.26
CA ARG A 418 -11.21 9.21 -20.22
C ARG A 418 -11.19 10.63 -20.78
N SER A 419 -12.36 11.27 -20.73
CA SER A 419 -12.51 12.68 -21.07
C SER A 419 -11.59 13.56 -20.22
N TYR A 420 -10.95 14.54 -20.86
CA TYR A 420 -10.06 15.54 -20.23
C TYR A 420 -8.83 15.00 -19.50
N ALA A 421 -8.44 13.73 -19.71
CA ALA A 421 -7.21 13.21 -19.13
C ALA A 421 -5.97 13.98 -19.62
N LYS A 422 -4.96 14.09 -18.74
CA LYS A 422 -3.65 14.64 -19.09
C LYS A 422 -2.81 13.54 -19.74
N HIS A 423 -3.15 13.21 -20.99
CA HIS A 423 -2.50 12.14 -21.76
C HIS A 423 -0.98 12.34 -21.82
N ARG A 424 -0.26 11.21 -21.70
CA ARG A 424 1.19 11.11 -21.86
C ARG A 424 1.47 10.16 -23.02
N ILE A 425 2.14 10.67 -24.04
CA ILE A 425 2.35 9.96 -25.31
C ILE A 425 3.84 9.67 -25.44
N SER A 426 4.19 8.45 -25.86
CA SER A 426 5.60 8.12 -26.11
C SER A 426 6.10 8.90 -27.34
N PRO A 427 7.32 9.48 -27.33
CA PRO A 427 7.93 10.01 -28.54
C PRO A 427 7.96 9.00 -29.68
N ASP A 428 8.18 7.71 -29.37
CA ASP A 428 8.39 6.64 -30.35
C ASP A 428 7.15 6.37 -31.21
N VAL A 429 5.95 6.72 -30.73
CA VAL A 429 4.71 6.52 -31.49
C VAL A 429 4.39 7.70 -32.42
N ILE A 430 5.06 8.85 -32.26
CA ILE A 430 4.74 10.07 -32.99
C ILE A 430 5.15 9.99 -34.45
N GLU A 431 6.40 9.61 -34.76
CA GLU A 431 6.86 9.56 -36.15
C GLU A 431 6.15 8.49 -36.99
N PRO A 432 5.92 7.26 -36.49
CA PRO A 432 5.10 6.28 -37.20
C PRO A 432 3.67 6.78 -37.45
N PHE A 433 3.08 7.47 -36.46
CA PHE A 433 1.76 8.07 -36.60
C PHE A 433 1.74 9.16 -37.68
N MET A 434 2.70 10.09 -37.67
CA MET A 434 2.82 11.14 -38.70
C MET A 434 3.12 10.55 -40.08
N THR A 435 3.87 9.45 -40.15
CA THR A 435 4.10 8.72 -41.41
C THR A 435 2.83 8.12 -41.96
N LYS A 436 2.00 7.50 -41.12
CA LYS A 436 0.69 6.99 -41.53
C LYS A 436 -0.26 8.11 -41.95
N LEU A 437 -0.30 9.21 -41.20
CA LEU A 437 -1.16 10.36 -41.49
C LEU A 437 -0.86 10.98 -42.87
N PHE A 438 0.42 11.10 -43.22
CA PHE A 438 0.88 11.68 -44.49
C PHE A 438 1.12 10.65 -45.60
N ALA A 439 0.79 9.38 -45.39
CA ALA A 439 0.95 8.34 -46.40
C ALA A 439 0.20 8.75 -47.68
N ASN A 440 0.84 8.60 -48.84
CA ASN A 440 0.29 8.94 -50.17
C ASN A 440 -0.07 10.42 -50.38
N ALA A 441 0.37 11.34 -49.52
CA ALA A 441 0.15 12.77 -49.73
C ALA A 441 1.08 13.34 -50.82
N VAL A 442 0.50 13.92 -51.87
CA VAL A 442 1.24 14.52 -52.99
C VAL A 442 1.65 15.96 -52.67
N GLU A 443 2.78 16.41 -53.24
CA GLU A 443 3.21 17.81 -53.10
C GLU A 443 2.41 18.73 -54.03
N VAL A 444 1.91 19.85 -53.50
CA VAL A 444 1.01 20.77 -54.18
C VAL A 444 1.43 22.21 -53.94
N ASP A 445 1.81 22.92 -55.00
CA ASP A 445 2.16 24.34 -54.92
C ASP A 445 0.94 25.26 -54.91
N ASN A 446 -0.08 24.93 -55.73
CA ASN A 446 -1.28 25.74 -55.91
C ASN A 446 -2.54 24.89 -55.69
N PRO A 447 -3.00 24.74 -54.43
CA PRO A 447 -4.21 23.99 -54.15
C PRO A 447 -5.44 24.70 -54.71
N THR A 448 -6.42 23.93 -55.18
CA THR A 448 -7.70 24.48 -55.62
C THR A 448 -8.48 25.06 -54.43
N PRO A 449 -9.52 25.91 -54.66
CA PRO A 449 -10.36 26.43 -53.57
C PRO A 449 -11.07 25.36 -52.72
N ARG A 450 -11.09 24.10 -53.16
CA ARG A 450 -11.69 22.95 -52.44
C ARG A 450 -10.65 22.04 -51.79
N GLN A 451 -9.38 22.18 -52.14
CA GLN A 451 -8.25 21.49 -51.50
C GLN A 451 -7.76 22.34 -50.33
N VAL A 452 -8.24 22.04 -49.13
CA VAL A 452 -8.10 22.91 -47.96
C VAL A 452 -7.61 22.13 -46.74
N PRO A 453 -7.07 22.80 -45.70
CA PRO A 453 -6.68 22.14 -44.47
C PRO A 453 -7.83 21.37 -43.80
N ILE A 454 -7.49 20.35 -43.01
CA ILE A 454 -8.44 19.41 -42.39
C ILE A 454 -9.62 20.10 -41.70
N SER A 455 -9.36 21.15 -40.90
CA SER A 455 -10.40 21.88 -40.17
C SER A 455 -11.39 22.58 -41.10
N THR A 456 -10.89 23.15 -42.20
CA THR A 456 -11.70 23.83 -43.22
C THR A 456 -12.47 22.80 -44.05
N ALA A 457 -11.83 21.69 -44.43
CA ALA A 457 -12.46 20.61 -45.17
C ALA A 457 -13.64 20.00 -44.37
N ARG A 458 -13.43 19.79 -43.06
CA ARG A 458 -14.48 19.35 -42.12
C ARG A 458 -15.68 20.28 -42.12
N LEU A 459 -15.46 21.60 -42.05
CA LEU A 459 -16.53 22.61 -42.05
C LEU A 459 -17.27 22.63 -43.38
N MET A 460 -16.55 22.60 -44.51
CA MET A 460 -17.14 22.61 -45.86
C MET A 460 -17.94 21.35 -46.16
N ALA A 461 -17.54 20.19 -45.61
CA ALA A 461 -18.26 18.93 -45.73
C ALA A 461 -19.36 18.75 -44.65
N THR A 462 -19.49 19.68 -43.69
CA THR A 462 -20.39 19.56 -42.52
C THR A 462 -20.21 18.20 -41.80
N ALA A 463 -18.97 17.72 -41.72
CA ALA A 463 -18.61 16.42 -41.18
C ALA A 463 -18.22 16.50 -39.69
N ARG A 464 -18.40 15.41 -38.94
CA ARG A 464 -17.83 15.30 -37.59
C ARG A 464 -16.31 15.14 -37.69
N LEU A 465 -15.58 15.64 -36.69
CA LEU A 465 -14.12 15.57 -36.70
C LEU A 465 -13.65 14.10 -36.78
N GLU A 466 -14.27 13.24 -35.98
CA GLU A 466 -13.96 11.83 -35.87
C GLU A 466 -14.13 11.09 -37.20
N GLN A 467 -15.13 11.47 -38.01
CA GLN A 467 -15.34 10.92 -39.34
C GLN A 467 -14.17 11.27 -40.26
N VAL A 468 -13.80 12.54 -40.33
CA VAL A 468 -12.69 13.00 -41.17
C VAL A 468 -11.38 12.34 -40.75
N LEU A 469 -11.09 12.29 -39.45
CA LEU A 469 -9.87 11.64 -38.94
C LEU A 469 -9.85 10.14 -39.26
N THR A 470 -10.99 9.46 -39.16
CA THR A 470 -11.12 8.04 -39.51
C THR A 470 -10.88 7.81 -41.00
N LEU A 471 -11.46 8.65 -41.88
CA LEU A 471 -11.21 8.56 -43.33
C LEU A 471 -9.73 8.69 -43.68
N ILE A 472 -9.00 9.59 -43.00
CA ILE A 472 -7.55 9.76 -43.19
C ILE A 472 -6.79 8.51 -42.71
N MET A 473 -7.07 8.04 -41.49
CA MET A 473 -6.30 6.97 -40.85
C MET A 473 -6.59 5.57 -41.40
N GLU A 474 -7.77 5.37 -41.99
CA GLU A 474 -8.18 4.13 -42.67
C GLU A 474 -7.87 4.16 -44.19
N ASP A 475 -7.20 5.21 -44.66
CA ASP A 475 -6.82 5.40 -46.08
C ASP A 475 -8.01 5.31 -47.06
N LYS A 476 -9.16 5.85 -46.64
CA LYS A 476 -10.39 5.90 -47.45
C LYS A 476 -10.44 7.10 -48.40
N LEU A 477 -9.53 8.05 -48.25
CA LEU A 477 -9.39 9.19 -49.14
C LEU A 477 -8.49 8.83 -50.33
N LYS A 478 -8.98 9.04 -51.55
CA LYS A 478 -8.19 8.87 -52.78
C LYS A 478 -7.14 9.96 -52.91
N TRP A 479 -7.37 11.14 -52.32
CA TRP A 479 -6.46 12.25 -52.44
C TRP A 479 -6.12 12.91 -51.10
N LYS A 480 -4.82 13.14 -50.90
CA LYS A 480 -4.23 13.95 -49.82
C LYS A 480 -3.14 14.82 -50.43
N GLY A 481 -3.05 16.07 -50.02
CA GLY A 481 -2.02 17.00 -50.47
C GLY A 481 -1.20 17.57 -49.32
N ARG A 482 -0.01 18.06 -49.62
CA ARG A 482 0.82 18.85 -48.71
C ARG A 482 1.66 19.88 -49.48
N PRO A 483 2.01 21.02 -48.87
CA PRO A 483 3.02 21.91 -49.43
C PRO A 483 4.41 21.22 -49.51
N PRO A 484 5.28 21.62 -50.45
CA PRO A 484 6.64 21.08 -50.55
C PRO A 484 7.42 21.25 -49.24
N GLY A 485 8.10 20.18 -48.80
CA GLY A 485 8.94 20.21 -47.60
C GLY A 485 8.21 20.31 -46.24
N GLU A 486 6.88 20.46 -46.20
CA GLU A 486 6.12 20.55 -44.95
C GLU A 486 5.43 19.23 -44.58
N ARG A 487 5.59 18.78 -43.32
CA ARG A 487 4.86 17.64 -42.70
C ARG A 487 4.18 18.06 -41.39
N ASN A 488 3.57 19.23 -41.39
CA ASN A 488 2.81 19.73 -40.23
C ASN A 488 1.33 19.38 -40.39
N TYR A 489 0.67 18.88 -39.35
CA TYR A 489 -0.74 18.49 -39.39
C TYR A 489 -1.66 19.58 -39.95
N ASN A 490 -1.40 20.85 -39.63
CA ASN A 490 -2.24 21.96 -40.09
C ASN A 490 -2.08 22.27 -41.58
N THR A 491 -1.06 21.71 -42.22
CA THR A 491 -0.72 21.95 -43.64
C THR A 491 -1.12 20.75 -44.51
N LEU A 492 -1.64 19.66 -43.91
CA LEU A 492 -2.25 18.57 -44.66
C LEU A 492 -3.55 19.05 -45.32
N LEU A 493 -3.59 18.95 -46.64
CA LEU A 493 -4.70 19.34 -47.48
C LEU A 493 -5.55 18.14 -47.83
N LEU A 494 -6.87 18.31 -47.76
CA LEU A 494 -7.86 17.34 -48.17
C LEU A 494 -8.79 17.94 -49.22
N ASP A 495 -9.36 17.10 -50.08
CA ASP A 495 -10.42 17.51 -51.00
C ASP A 495 -11.77 17.53 -50.26
N ALA A 496 -12.35 18.72 -50.07
CA ALA A 496 -13.61 18.88 -49.37
C ALA A 496 -14.79 18.21 -50.11
N ASP A 497 -14.76 18.11 -51.44
CA ASP A 497 -15.81 17.46 -52.22
C ASP A 497 -15.76 15.93 -52.05
N GLU A 498 -14.56 15.35 -52.02
CA GLU A 498 -14.38 13.93 -51.72
C GLU A 498 -14.90 13.57 -50.33
N ILE A 499 -14.55 14.36 -49.30
CA ILE A 499 -15.05 14.12 -47.94
C ILE A 499 -16.57 14.21 -47.90
N THR A 500 -17.16 15.20 -48.59
CA THR A 500 -18.62 15.35 -48.66
C THR A 500 -19.26 14.09 -49.26
N GLN A 501 -18.69 13.56 -50.35
CA GLN A 501 -19.16 12.33 -50.96
C GLN A 501 -18.99 11.11 -50.06
N LEU A 502 -17.88 10.96 -49.33
CA LEU A 502 -17.66 9.79 -48.46
C LEU A 502 -18.50 9.83 -47.18
N VAL A 503 -18.82 11.02 -46.67
CA VAL A 503 -19.62 11.17 -45.46
C VAL A 503 -21.12 11.15 -45.75
N ARG A 504 -21.55 11.57 -46.95
CA ARG A 504 -22.96 11.80 -47.31
C ARG A 504 -23.41 11.16 -48.63
N GLY A 505 -22.55 10.42 -49.31
CA GLY A 505 -22.82 9.88 -50.66
C GLY A 505 -23.94 8.85 -50.72
N ASP A 506 -24.21 8.16 -49.61
CA ASP A 506 -25.28 7.16 -49.50
C ASP A 506 -26.63 7.77 -49.03
N GLU A 507 -26.66 9.04 -48.61
CA GLU A 507 -27.88 9.71 -48.18
C GLU A 507 -28.56 10.35 -49.41
N GLU A 508 -29.22 9.53 -50.24
CA GLU A 508 -30.22 10.06 -51.17
C GLU A 508 -31.37 10.67 -50.36
N ARG A 509 -31.65 11.96 -50.62
CA ARG A 509 -32.76 12.68 -50.01
C ARG A 509 -34.07 11.95 -50.32
N SER A 510 -34.70 11.41 -49.28
CA SER A 510 -35.93 10.62 -49.36
C SER A 510 -37.17 11.48 -49.14
N GLY A 511 -37.04 12.54 -48.33
CA GLY A 511 -38.09 13.48 -48.01
C GLY A 511 -38.41 14.41 -49.17
N LEU A 512 -39.66 14.86 -49.22
CA LEU A 512 -40.19 15.67 -50.31
C LEU A 512 -40.07 17.16 -49.96
N THR A 513 -39.63 17.99 -50.89
CA THR A 513 -39.80 19.44 -50.76
C THR A 513 -41.29 19.79 -50.80
N LYS A 514 -41.65 21.00 -50.37
CA LYS A 514 -43.04 21.48 -50.45
C LYS A 514 -43.62 21.45 -51.86
N ILE A 515 -42.77 21.51 -52.89
CA ILE A 515 -43.18 21.44 -54.29
C ILE A 515 -43.41 19.99 -54.69
N GLU A 516 -42.46 19.10 -54.41
CA GLU A 516 -42.57 17.67 -54.74
C GLU A 516 -43.72 16.98 -53.99
N LEU A 517 -44.11 17.49 -52.82
CA LEU A 517 -45.29 16.99 -52.11
C LEU A 517 -46.58 17.18 -52.92
N LEU A 518 -46.68 18.24 -53.73
CA LEU A 518 -47.87 18.51 -54.56
C LEU A 518 -48.04 17.47 -55.65
N ASP A 519 -46.93 16.97 -56.19
CA ASP A 519 -46.93 15.87 -57.16
C ASP A 519 -47.16 14.52 -56.47
N PHE A 520 -46.74 14.39 -55.20
CA PHE A 520 -46.84 13.14 -54.45
C PHE A 520 -48.24 12.82 -53.91
N ILE A 521 -48.97 13.84 -53.45
CA ILE A 521 -50.35 13.74 -52.95
C ILE A 521 -51.29 14.33 -54.01
N PRO A 522 -52.00 13.49 -54.79
CA PRO A 522 -52.84 13.99 -55.87
C PRO A 522 -53.92 14.95 -55.37
N GLY A 523 -54.15 16.03 -56.11
CA GLY A 523 -55.26 16.96 -55.85
C GLY A 523 -55.10 17.85 -54.61
N ILE A 524 -53.94 17.83 -53.94
CA ILE A 524 -53.64 18.73 -52.83
C ILE A 524 -53.46 20.18 -53.31
N ALA A 525 -54.02 21.15 -52.59
CA ALA A 525 -53.80 22.57 -52.87
C ALA A 525 -52.46 23.04 -52.29
N ARG A 526 -51.75 23.92 -53.00
CA ARG A 526 -50.46 24.47 -52.54
C ARG A 526 -50.59 25.19 -51.19
N GLU A 527 -51.73 25.84 -50.98
CA GLU A 527 -52.08 26.57 -49.77
C GLU A 527 -52.34 25.64 -48.56
N ALA A 528 -52.59 24.34 -48.79
CA ALA A 528 -52.86 23.37 -47.74
C ALA A 528 -51.59 22.86 -47.05
N VAL A 529 -50.43 22.93 -47.71
CA VAL A 529 -49.16 22.34 -47.21
C VAL A 529 -48.70 22.94 -45.88
N ASN A 530 -48.70 24.28 -45.75
CA ASN A 530 -48.26 24.92 -44.50
C ASN A 530 -49.24 24.68 -43.32
N PRO A 531 -50.57 24.80 -43.49
CA PRO A 531 -51.52 24.39 -42.45
C PRO A 531 -51.37 22.95 -41.98
N LEU A 532 -51.10 22.00 -42.90
CA LEU A 532 -50.87 20.60 -42.57
C LEU A 532 -49.61 20.38 -41.73
N ILE A 533 -48.51 21.08 -42.07
CA ILE A 533 -47.29 21.07 -41.25
C ILE A 533 -47.56 21.67 -39.86
N GLN A 534 -48.25 22.81 -39.79
CA GLN A 534 -48.56 23.48 -38.52
C GLN A 534 -49.51 22.67 -37.62
N ALA A 535 -50.40 21.88 -38.21
CA ALA A 535 -51.30 20.99 -37.48
C ALA A 535 -50.64 19.67 -37.06
N GLY A 536 -49.41 19.39 -37.50
CA GLY A 536 -48.69 18.16 -37.20
C GLY A 536 -49.09 16.96 -38.08
N GLU A 537 -49.88 17.18 -39.14
CA GLU A 537 -50.25 16.12 -40.09
C GLU A 537 -49.12 15.80 -41.08
N LEU A 538 -48.17 16.72 -41.26
CA LEU A 538 -46.94 16.53 -42.04
C LEU A 538 -45.73 16.92 -41.19
N GLU A 539 -44.75 16.03 -41.10
CA GLU A 539 -43.54 16.22 -40.32
C GLU A 539 -42.42 16.82 -41.18
N VAL A 540 -41.79 17.89 -40.72
CA VAL A 540 -40.62 18.49 -41.39
C VAL A 540 -39.36 18.02 -40.69
N VAL A 541 -38.45 17.43 -41.46
CA VAL A 541 -37.13 16.98 -41.03
C VAL A 541 -36.04 17.67 -41.87
N GLU A 542 -34.83 17.77 -41.34
CA GLU A 542 -33.68 18.25 -42.12
C GLU A 542 -32.99 17.06 -42.78
N GLU A 543 -32.93 17.05 -44.11
CA GLU A 543 -32.18 16.05 -44.89
C GLU A 543 -31.08 16.73 -45.70
N PHE A 544 -29.99 16.01 -45.94
CA PHE A 544 -28.91 16.50 -46.80
C PHE A 544 -29.38 16.49 -48.26
N SER A 545 -29.20 17.60 -48.96
CA SER A 545 -29.41 17.67 -50.41
C SER A 545 -28.06 17.61 -51.12
N PRO A 546 -27.76 16.54 -51.89
CA PRO A 546 -26.55 16.47 -52.70
C PRO A 546 -26.44 17.61 -53.71
N ALA A 547 -27.57 18.06 -54.28
CA ALA A 547 -27.63 19.16 -55.23
C ALA A 547 -27.35 20.53 -54.58
N ALA A 548 -27.98 20.82 -53.44
CA ALA A 548 -27.77 22.08 -52.71
C ALA A 548 -26.52 22.07 -51.83
N ARG A 549 -25.91 20.88 -51.64
CA ARG A 549 -24.70 20.63 -50.83
C ARG A 549 -24.82 21.15 -49.39
N ARG A 550 -26.03 21.09 -48.84
CA ARG A 550 -26.37 21.52 -47.48
C ARG A 550 -27.60 20.78 -46.95
N LEU A 551 -27.83 20.86 -45.65
CA LEU A 551 -29.10 20.45 -45.05
C LEU A 551 -30.22 21.36 -45.54
N VAL A 552 -31.31 20.75 -45.99
CA VAL A 552 -32.53 21.45 -46.43
C VAL A 552 -33.74 20.89 -45.69
N PRO A 553 -34.72 21.73 -45.33
CA PRO A 553 -35.96 21.26 -44.72
C PRO A 553 -36.81 20.54 -45.76
N VAL A 554 -37.20 19.29 -45.46
CA VAL A 554 -38.07 18.45 -46.28
C VAL A 554 -39.20 17.88 -45.44
N ILE A 555 -40.31 17.53 -46.09
CA ILE A 555 -41.37 16.74 -45.46
C ILE A 555 -40.91 15.28 -45.44
N SER A 556 -40.90 14.67 -44.26
CA SER A 556 -40.53 13.26 -44.04
C SER A 556 -41.39 12.35 -44.93
N ARG A 557 -40.74 11.45 -45.68
CA ARG A 557 -41.44 10.52 -46.58
C ARG A 557 -42.48 9.69 -45.85
N LYS A 558 -42.16 9.24 -44.64
CA LYS A 558 -43.06 8.51 -43.75
C LYS A 558 -44.33 9.29 -43.44
N SER A 559 -44.21 10.58 -43.09
CA SER A 559 -45.39 11.40 -42.78
C SER A 559 -46.25 11.67 -44.01
N ALA A 560 -45.62 11.86 -45.18
CA ALA A 560 -46.33 12.00 -46.44
C ALA A 560 -47.09 10.71 -46.83
N ASP A 561 -46.46 9.53 -46.67
CA ASP A 561 -47.08 8.23 -46.93
C ASP A 561 -48.24 7.94 -45.96
N GLU A 562 -48.05 8.23 -44.66
CA GLU A 562 -49.10 8.08 -43.64
C GLU A 562 -50.29 9.00 -43.93
N PHE A 563 -50.00 10.25 -44.31
CA PHE A 563 -51.04 11.20 -44.71
C PHE A 563 -51.81 10.70 -45.92
N LYS A 564 -51.11 10.22 -46.97
CA LYS A 564 -51.72 9.68 -48.19
C LYS A 564 -52.55 8.41 -47.93
N ARG A 565 -52.11 7.56 -46.99
CA ARG A 565 -52.87 6.36 -46.57
C ARG A 565 -54.14 6.73 -45.80
N LYS A 566 -54.04 7.70 -44.89
CA LYS A 566 -55.13 8.09 -43.99
C LYS A 566 -56.17 8.95 -44.68
N TYR A 567 -55.74 9.83 -45.59
CA TYR A 567 -56.58 10.82 -46.22
C TYR A 567 -56.56 10.72 -47.75
N VAL A 568 -57.71 11.01 -48.34
CA VAL A 568 -57.88 11.22 -49.78
C VAL A 568 -58.38 12.65 -50.01
N SER A 569 -57.77 13.37 -50.95
CA SER A 569 -58.21 14.74 -51.26
C SER A 569 -59.42 14.72 -52.19
N LEU A 570 -60.28 15.73 -52.12
CA LEU A 570 -61.37 15.85 -53.11
C LEU A 570 -60.84 15.95 -54.54
N GLY A 571 -59.66 16.58 -54.72
CA GLY A 571 -59.01 16.68 -56.02
C GLY A 571 -58.60 15.31 -56.57
N GLU A 572 -58.09 14.43 -55.71
CA GLU A 572 -57.77 13.03 -56.04
C GLU A 572 -59.04 12.28 -56.47
N LEU A 573 -60.11 12.36 -55.68
CA LEU A 573 -61.39 11.71 -56.02
C LEU A 573 -62.00 12.23 -57.33
N CYS A 574 -61.84 13.52 -57.65
CA CYS A 574 -62.28 14.07 -58.93
C CYS A 574 -61.43 13.56 -60.10
N GLN A 575 -60.14 13.35 -59.89
CA GLN A 575 -59.23 12.79 -60.89
C GLN A 575 -59.54 11.31 -61.14
N GLU A 576 -59.81 10.53 -60.10
CA GLU A 576 -60.13 9.11 -60.19
C GLU A 576 -61.51 8.85 -60.83
N THR A 577 -62.53 9.61 -60.42
CA THR A 577 -63.91 9.42 -60.92
C THR A 577 -64.19 10.14 -62.25
N GLY A 578 -63.36 11.12 -62.62
CA GLY A 578 -63.62 12.03 -63.75
C GLY A 578 -64.84 12.95 -63.57
N LEU A 579 -65.47 12.93 -62.39
CA LEU A 579 -66.68 13.68 -62.08
C LEU A 579 -66.36 15.08 -61.55
N HIS A 580 -67.29 16.01 -61.76
CA HIS A 580 -67.14 17.37 -61.25
C HIS A 580 -67.24 17.39 -59.71
N HIS A 581 -66.41 18.19 -59.02
CA HIS A 581 -66.30 18.19 -57.54
C HIS A 581 -67.63 18.30 -56.77
N LYS A 582 -68.64 18.98 -57.32
CA LYS A 582 -70.00 19.05 -56.72
C LYS A 582 -70.72 17.70 -56.72
N GLN A 583 -70.52 16.89 -57.77
CA GLN A 583 -71.11 15.56 -57.89
C GLN A 583 -70.44 14.59 -56.92
N VAL A 584 -69.10 14.55 -56.88
CA VAL A 584 -68.34 13.71 -55.93
C VAL A 584 -68.74 13.99 -54.48
N ARG A 585 -68.82 15.27 -54.07
CA ARG A 585 -69.27 15.64 -52.72
C ARG A 585 -70.74 15.30 -52.45
N SER A 586 -71.60 15.39 -53.46
CA SER A 586 -73.01 15.00 -53.33
C SER A 586 -73.14 13.50 -53.09
N SER A 587 -72.36 12.69 -53.81
CA SER A 587 -72.29 11.24 -53.62
C SER A 587 -71.78 10.90 -52.23
N LEU A 588 -70.62 11.42 -51.81
CA LEU A 588 -70.08 11.17 -50.46
C LEU A 588 -71.05 11.53 -49.33
N ARG A 589 -71.79 12.65 -49.46
CA ARG A 589 -72.81 13.05 -48.47
C ARG A 589 -74.02 12.11 -48.44
N LYS A 590 -74.43 11.57 -49.59
CA LYS A 590 -75.56 10.60 -49.65
C LYS A 590 -75.23 9.32 -48.91
N VAL A 591 -73.96 8.90 -48.93
CA VAL A 591 -73.50 7.70 -48.23
C VAL A 591 -72.92 7.98 -46.85
N GLY A 592 -73.04 9.23 -46.37
CA GLY A 592 -72.74 9.58 -44.98
C GLY A 592 -71.26 9.86 -44.67
N VAL A 593 -70.38 9.92 -45.68
CA VAL A 593 -68.96 10.23 -45.49
C VAL A 593 -68.78 11.74 -45.27
N SER A 594 -68.27 12.10 -44.09
CA SER A 594 -67.99 13.48 -43.69
C SER A 594 -66.54 13.89 -43.94
N GLU A 595 -66.31 15.20 -44.02
CA GLU A 595 -64.96 15.77 -44.20
C GLU A 595 -64.10 15.47 -42.97
N ALA A 596 -62.93 14.87 -43.20
CA ALA A 596 -62.06 14.39 -42.14
C ALA A 596 -61.20 15.52 -41.52
N LEU A 597 -60.98 16.60 -42.27
CA LEU A 597 -60.25 17.79 -41.85
C LEU A 597 -61.07 19.05 -42.16
N ASP A 598 -60.97 20.06 -41.29
CA ASP A 598 -61.67 21.32 -41.45
C ASP A 598 -61.17 22.11 -42.68
N ARG A 599 -62.04 22.25 -43.67
CA ARG A 599 -61.76 22.96 -44.92
C ARG A 599 -61.31 24.41 -44.70
N GLU A 600 -61.87 25.14 -43.73
CA GLU A 600 -61.50 26.55 -43.53
C GLU A 600 -60.05 26.69 -43.05
N LYS A 601 -59.62 25.73 -42.23
CA LYS A 601 -58.27 25.65 -41.68
C LYS A 601 -57.26 25.10 -42.70
N PHE A 602 -57.60 24.02 -43.39
CA PHE A 602 -56.67 23.28 -44.26
C PHE A 602 -56.73 23.68 -45.74
N ARG A 603 -57.68 24.57 -46.13
CA ARG A 603 -57.86 25.12 -47.48
C ARG A 603 -58.08 24.08 -48.59
N CYS A 604 -58.24 22.81 -48.23
CA CYS A 604 -58.52 21.69 -49.10
C CYS A 604 -59.51 20.75 -48.41
N PHE A 605 -60.28 20.01 -49.19
CA PHE A 605 -61.21 19.00 -48.67
C PHE A 605 -60.50 17.66 -48.59
N PHE A 606 -60.42 17.09 -47.39
CA PHE A 606 -59.87 15.75 -47.14
C PHE A 606 -60.93 14.85 -46.53
N TYR A 607 -60.94 13.59 -46.94
CA TYR A 607 -61.80 12.54 -46.44
C TYR A 607 -60.93 11.39 -45.92
N PHE A 608 -61.43 10.58 -44.98
CA PHE A 608 -60.72 9.37 -44.56
C PHE A 608 -60.80 8.35 -45.68
N ARG A 609 -59.65 7.82 -46.12
CA ARG A 609 -59.57 6.91 -47.27
C ARG A 609 -60.38 5.63 -47.02
N ASP A 610 -60.27 5.04 -45.83
CA ASP A 610 -61.03 3.86 -45.42
C ASP A 610 -62.55 4.07 -45.47
N ALA A 611 -63.02 5.30 -45.21
CA ALA A 611 -64.46 5.60 -45.26
C ALA A 611 -64.98 5.75 -46.70
N VAL A 612 -64.11 5.96 -47.69
CA VAL A 612 -64.47 6.05 -49.10
C VAL A 612 -64.33 4.70 -49.80
N GLU A 613 -63.29 3.91 -49.50
CA GLU A 613 -63.02 2.62 -50.15
C GLU A 613 -63.92 1.47 -49.67
N VAL A 614 -64.42 1.51 -48.43
CA VAL A 614 -65.32 0.46 -47.88
C VAL A 614 -66.65 0.36 -48.64
N GLU A 615 -67.02 1.38 -49.42
CA GLU A 615 -68.28 1.40 -50.16
C GLU A 615 -68.16 1.07 -51.64
N ASP A 616 -66.97 1.15 -52.25
CA ASP A 616 -66.72 0.61 -53.60
C ASP A 616 -66.80 -0.93 -53.63
N GLY A 617 -66.75 -1.58 -52.46
CA GLY A 617 -66.92 -3.02 -52.29
C GLY A 617 -68.38 -3.53 -52.30
N ILE A 618 -69.37 -2.65 -52.43
CA ILE A 618 -70.80 -3.04 -52.50
C ILE A 618 -71.47 -2.29 -53.64
N GLN A 619 -71.19 -2.68 -54.89
CA GLN A 619 -72.18 -2.90 -55.96
C GLN A 619 -71.51 -3.38 -57.26
N SER A 620 -71.64 -4.68 -57.51
CA SER A 620 -71.95 -5.21 -58.85
C SER A 620 -73.28 -4.65 -59.35
#